data_AF-A0AAQ3KB25-F1
#
_entry.id   AF-A0AAQ3KB25-F1
#
_cell.length_a   1.000
_cell.length_b   1.000
_cell.length_c   1.000
_cell.angle_alpha   90.00
_cell.angle_beta   90.00
_cell.angle_gamma   90.00
#
_symmetry.space_group_name_H-M   'P 1'
#
loop_
_entity.id
_entity.type
_entity.pdbx_description
1 polymer ?
#
loop_
_entity_poly.entity_id
_entity_poly.type
_entity_poly.pdbx_seq_one_letter_code
_entity_poly.pdbx_strand_id
1 'polypeptide(L)'
;MRRTDDTIAVPPSNTSPTSATAGEAEGKEEVKRCQFWLPNKRRFCANIPLRSSRFVSVENLKSHVRICPFKKQVVALESQPYYSKGINSGSSDNTEDDVVDSSVKRNAVLGMSVQVFFNLLAKIKSMHSAISVLFPDSYIIPDACNKWLKQQLDRKLPYQEKHALQQASIIGNIEAFGILRKPKK
;
A
#
# COMPACT_ATOMS: atom_id res chain seq x y z
N MET A 1 -63.22 0.96 -37.66
CA MET A 1 -64.13 1.84 -38.43
C MET A 1 -65.03 2.54 -37.41
N ARG A 2 -64.90 3.88 -37.28
CA ARG A 2 -65.69 4.86 -36.47
C ARG A 2 -65.64 4.72 -34.92
N ARG A 3 -64.98 5.65 -34.19
CA ARG A 3 -65.45 6.98 -33.64
C ARG A 3 -66.64 6.80 -32.69
N THR A 4 -66.62 7.25 -31.42
CA THR A 4 -66.41 8.61 -30.86
C THR A 4 -65.97 8.50 -29.38
N ASP A 5 -64.94 9.18 -28.89
CA ASP A 5 -64.84 10.59 -28.39
C ASP A 5 -65.49 10.90 -27.02
N ASP A 6 -64.68 11.63 -26.25
CA ASP A 6 -64.95 12.56 -25.14
C ASP A 6 -65.13 12.05 -23.69
N THR A 7 -64.14 12.33 -22.83
CA THR A 7 -64.15 13.58 -22.00
C THR A 7 -62.89 13.68 -21.14
N ILE A 8 -62.24 14.84 -21.23
CA ILE A 8 -61.05 15.29 -20.49
C ILE A 8 -61.46 15.84 -19.11
N ALA A 9 -60.70 15.51 -18.06
CA ALA A 9 -60.61 16.33 -16.85
C ALA A 9 -59.21 16.24 -16.22
N VAL A 10 -58.51 17.38 -16.20
CA VAL A 10 -57.23 17.63 -15.52
C VAL A 10 -57.51 18.28 -14.16
N PRO A 11 -56.70 17.99 -13.13
CA PRO A 11 -56.46 18.95 -12.04
C PRO A 11 -54.95 19.24 -11.84
N PRO A 12 -54.61 20.29 -11.07
CA PRO A 12 -53.68 21.32 -11.53
C PRO A 12 -52.24 21.19 -11.02
N SER A 13 -51.36 21.83 -11.79
CA SER A 13 -50.01 22.28 -11.45
C SER A 13 -50.01 23.33 -10.34
N ASN A 14 -49.20 23.13 -9.30
CA ASN A 14 -48.87 24.16 -8.32
C ASN A 14 -47.38 24.55 -8.45
N THR A 15 -47.18 25.80 -8.85
CA THR A 15 -45.92 26.54 -8.85
C THR A 15 -45.57 27.07 -7.46
N SER A 16 -44.26 27.21 -7.23
CA SER A 16 -43.54 27.67 -6.03
C SER A 16 -44.02 28.99 -5.39
N PRO A 17 -43.46 29.32 -4.21
CA PRO A 17 -42.72 30.58 -4.12
C PRO A 17 -41.33 30.44 -3.49
N THR A 18 -40.40 31.18 -4.08
CA THR A 18 -39.06 31.56 -3.60
C THR A 18 -39.15 32.56 -2.45
N SER A 19 -38.28 32.45 -1.43
CA SER A 19 -37.29 33.50 -1.05
C SER A 19 -36.72 33.36 0.38
N ALA A 20 -35.48 33.83 0.50
CA ALA A 20 -34.81 34.39 1.69
C ALA A 20 -34.08 33.45 2.67
N THR A 21 -32.86 33.12 2.28
CA THR A 21 -31.59 33.37 2.98
C THR A 21 -31.62 33.80 4.45
N ALA A 22 -31.13 32.92 5.32
CA ALA A 22 -30.28 33.22 6.50
C ALA A 22 -29.27 32.05 6.54
N GLY A 23 -27.96 32.24 6.42
CA GLY A 23 -27.15 33.20 7.17
C GLY A 23 -26.37 32.44 8.25
N GLU A 24 -25.45 31.58 7.79
CA GLU A 24 -24.20 31.11 8.42
C GLU A 24 -24.16 30.67 9.89
N ALA A 25 -23.84 29.39 10.08
CA ALA A 25 -22.60 29.02 10.78
C ALA A 25 -22.12 27.65 10.26
N GLU A 26 -21.72 27.58 8.97
CA GLU A 26 -20.82 26.51 8.55
C GLU A 26 -19.45 26.78 9.17
N GLY A 27 -19.28 26.37 10.42
CA GLY A 27 -17.97 26.16 10.98
C GLY A 27 -17.25 25.19 10.06
N LYS A 28 -16.26 25.68 9.30
CA LYS A 28 -15.28 24.83 8.64
C LYS A 28 -14.58 24.04 9.74
N GLU A 29 -15.12 22.87 10.04
CA GLU A 29 -14.55 21.92 10.98
C GLU A 29 -13.16 21.58 10.44
N GLU A 30 -12.13 22.13 11.10
CA GLU A 30 -10.74 21.98 10.67
C GLU A 30 -10.40 20.50 10.75
N VAL A 31 -10.42 19.75 9.65
CA VAL A 31 -10.16 18.30 9.69
C VAL A 31 -8.67 18.03 9.92
N LYS A 32 -8.24 17.87 11.18
CA LYS A 32 -6.87 17.42 11.51
C LYS A 32 -6.73 15.92 11.35
N ARG A 33 -5.66 15.49 10.70
CA ARG A 33 -5.36 14.08 10.47
C ARG A 33 -4.55 13.51 11.64
N CYS A 34 -4.70 12.22 11.90
CA CYS A 34 -3.80 11.50 12.80
C CYS A 34 -2.36 11.57 12.27
N GLN A 35 -1.39 11.73 13.17
CA GLN A 35 0.04 11.76 12.81
C GLN A 35 0.53 10.47 12.12
N PHE A 36 -0.19 9.36 12.30
CA PHE A 36 0.10 8.07 11.65
C PHE A 36 -0.67 7.86 10.33
N TRP A 37 -1.31 8.92 9.82
CA TRP A 37 -2.04 8.87 8.55
C TRP A 37 -1.10 8.67 7.36
N LEU A 38 -1.42 7.72 6.48
CA LEU A 38 -0.70 7.47 5.24
C LEU A 38 -1.55 7.87 4.03
N PRO A 39 -1.23 8.99 3.33
CA PRO A 39 -2.01 9.50 2.21
C PRO A 39 -2.22 8.46 1.09
N ASN A 40 -1.18 7.68 0.80
CA ASN A 40 -1.15 6.78 -0.35
C ASN A 40 -1.78 5.41 -0.11
N LYS A 41 -2.06 5.02 1.14
CA LYS A 41 -2.56 3.68 1.45
C LYS A 41 -4.07 3.64 1.70
N ARG A 42 -4.77 4.78 1.78
CA ARG A 42 -6.21 4.89 2.13
C ARG A 42 -6.62 4.02 3.34
N ARG A 43 -5.66 3.58 4.17
CA ARG A 43 -5.90 2.75 5.34
C ARG A 43 -6.33 3.69 6.45
N PHE A 44 -7.60 3.63 6.80
CA PHE A 44 -8.10 4.32 7.96
C PHE A 44 -7.26 3.89 9.18
N CYS A 45 -6.71 4.84 9.93
CA CYS A 45 -6.18 4.57 11.28
C CYS A 45 -7.33 4.26 12.28
N ALA A 46 -8.57 4.15 11.79
CA ALA A 46 -9.73 3.71 12.54
C ALA A 46 -10.19 2.33 12.05
N ASN A 47 -10.28 1.36 12.97
CA ASN A 47 -10.95 0.07 12.71
C ASN A 47 -12.48 0.20 12.65
N ILE A 48 -13.04 1.40 12.86
CA ILE A 48 -14.48 1.65 12.81
C ILE A 48 -14.68 2.96 12.04
N PRO A 49 -15.38 2.95 10.88
CA PRO A 49 -15.81 4.17 10.22
C PRO A 49 -16.60 5.02 11.21
N LEU A 50 -16.21 6.27 11.43
CA LEU A 50 -17.11 7.22 12.09
C LEU A 50 -18.31 7.37 11.16
N ARG A 51 -19.53 7.20 11.69
CA ARG A 51 -20.77 7.03 10.90
C ARG A 51 -21.06 8.13 9.87
N SER A 52 -20.32 9.24 9.87
CA SER A 52 -20.45 10.35 8.94
C SER A 52 -19.14 10.82 8.29
N SER A 53 -17.96 10.33 8.66
CA SER A 53 -16.68 10.88 8.16
C SER A 53 -15.60 9.84 7.88
N ARG A 54 -14.91 10.04 6.75
CA ARG A 54 -13.67 9.34 6.36
C ARG A 54 -12.46 9.75 7.21
N PHE A 55 -12.62 10.78 8.05
CA PHE A 55 -11.59 11.35 8.89
C PHE A 55 -12.04 11.43 10.34
N VAL A 56 -11.08 11.55 11.25
CA VAL A 56 -11.34 11.82 12.66
C VAL A 56 -11.46 13.33 12.82
N SER A 57 -12.54 13.81 13.44
CA SER A 57 -12.68 15.23 13.76
C SER A 57 -11.60 15.69 14.74
N VAL A 58 -11.36 17.00 14.81
CA VAL A 58 -10.41 17.57 15.77
C VAL A 58 -10.80 17.25 17.19
N GLU A 59 -12.09 17.29 17.55
CA GLU A 59 -12.51 16.99 18.92
C GLU A 59 -12.22 15.52 19.28
N ASN A 60 -12.33 14.62 18.31
CA ASN A 60 -12.15 13.18 18.52
C ASN A 60 -10.71 12.70 18.32
N LEU A 61 -9.81 13.55 17.79
CA LEU A 61 -8.44 13.17 17.44
C LEU A 61 -7.64 12.64 18.63
N LYS A 62 -7.72 13.32 19.78
CA LYS A 62 -7.03 12.90 21.01
C LYS A 62 -7.51 11.53 21.47
N SER A 63 -8.82 11.30 21.44
CA SER A 63 -9.40 10.03 21.85
C SER A 63 -8.99 8.89 20.91
N HIS A 64 -9.05 9.16 19.61
CA HIS A 64 -8.63 8.24 18.55
C HIS A 64 -7.15 7.83 18.65
N VAL A 65 -6.23 8.77 18.87
CA VAL A 65 -4.79 8.47 18.97
C VAL A 65 -4.50 7.46 20.09
N ARG A 66 -5.29 7.42 21.16
CA ARG A 66 -5.16 6.41 22.24
C ARG A 66 -5.49 4.99 21.77
N ILE A 67 -6.40 4.86 20.81
CA ILE A 67 -6.86 3.56 20.30
C ILE A 67 -6.30 3.20 18.91
N CYS A 68 -5.58 4.12 18.24
CA CYS A 68 -5.12 3.88 16.87
C CYS A 68 -4.23 2.64 16.79
N PRO A 69 -4.56 1.66 15.93
CA PRO A 69 -3.75 0.46 15.71
C PRO A 69 -2.33 0.77 15.26
N PHE A 70 -2.14 1.80 14.42
CA PHE A 70 -0.81 2.20 13.96
C PHE A 70 0.05 2.78 15.07
N LYS A 71 -0.52 3.53 16.02
CA LYS A 71 0.24 3.99 17.20
C LYS A 71 0.74 2.78 17.99
N LYS A 72 -0.15 1.81 18.25
CA LYS A 72 0.21 0.56 18.96
C LYS A 72 1.29 -0.21 18.21
N GLN A 73 1.19 -0.30 16.88
CA GLN A 73 2.17 -0.95 16.04
C GLN A 73 3.53 -0.26 16.10
N VAL A 74 3.57 1.08 16.02
CA VAL A 74 4.81 1.85 16.13
C VAL A 74 5.46 1.65 17.50
N VAL A 75 4.70 1.74 18.59
CA VAL A 75 5.21 1.49 19.95
C VAL A 75 5.77 0.06 20.08
N ALA A 76 5.05 -0.94 19.56
CA ALA A 76 5.51 -2.33 19.59
C ALA A 76 6.80 -2.52 18.77
N LEU A 77 6.92 -1.88 17.60
CA LEU A 77 8.12 -1.92 16.77
C LEU A 77 9.29 -1.20 17.45
N GLU A 78 9.08 0.01 17.95
CA GLU A 78 10.09 0.81 18.66
C GLU A 78 10.60 0.12 19.94
N SER A 79 9.78 -0.75 20.55
CA SER A 79 10.20 -1.57 21.70
C SER A 79 11.08 -2.78 21.34
N GLN A 80 11.22 -3.13 20.05
CA GLN A 80 12.03 -4.28 19.65
C GLN A 80 13.53 -3.96 19.80
N PRO A 81 14.35 -4.87 20.37
CA PRO A 81 15.79 -4.65 20.56
C PRO A 81 16.56 -4.33 19.26
N TYR A 82 16.04 -4.77 18.12
CA TYR A 82 16.64 -4.63 16.80
C TYR A 82 16.02 -3.48 15.97
N TYR A 83 15.07 -2.72 16.54
CA TYR A 83 14.49 -1.60 15.82
C TYR A 83 15.44 -0.41 15.82
N SER A 84 15.67 0.14 14.63
CA SER A 84 16.34 1.43 14.45
C SER A 84 15.51 2.29 13.51
N LYS A 85 15.14 3.49 13.98
CA LYS A 85 14.32 4.41 13.21
C LYS A 85 15.12 4.91 12.00
N GLY A 86 14.55 4.73 10.82
CA GLY A 86 15.14 5.23 9.57
C GLY A 86 16.13 4.28 8.88
N ILE A 87 16.37 3.07 9.40
CA ILE A 87 17.38 2.14 8.85
C ILE A 87 17.15 1.76 7.37
N ASN A 88 15.89 1.81 6.89
CA ASN A 88 15.50 1.53 5.51
C ASN A 88 14.91 2.76 4.79
N SER A 89 15.07 3.96 5.35
CA SER A 89 14.46 5.17 4.80
C SER A 89 15.21 5.75 3.60
N GLY A 90 16.38 5.19 3.25
CA GLY A 90 17.32 5.82 2.32
C GLY A 90 18.04 6.99 2.98
N SER A 91 19.24 7.34 2.48
CA SER A 91 19.90 8.56 2.94
C SER A 91 19.05 9.76 2.51
N SER A 92 18.71 10.61 3.47
CA SER A 92 18.12 11.93 3.21
C SER A 92 19.19 13.01 3.04
N ASP A 93 20.45 12.63 2.78
CA ASP A 93 21.43 13.61 2.33
C ASP A 93 20.94 14.16 1.01
N ASN A 94 20.34 15.34 1.12
CA ASN A 94 19.95 16.20 0.03
C ASN A 94 21.22 16.70 -0.66
N THR A 95 21.87 15.85 -1.45
CA THR A 95 22.26 16.34 -2.76
C THR A 95 20.96 16.50 -3.54
N GLU A 96 20.86 17.54 -4.34
CA GLU A 96 19.73 17.81 -5.24
C GLU A 96 19.69 16.78 -6.39
N ASP A 97 20.07 15.53 -6.10
CA ASP A 97 19.92 14.38 -6.95
C ASP A 97 18.44 14.06 -7.03
N ASP A 98 17.85 14.57 -8.12
CA ASP A 98 16.62 14.12 -8.76
C ASP A 98 15.97 12.96 -8.01
N VAL A 99 14.87 13.24 -7.31
CA VAL A 99 14.00 12.19 -6.79
C VAL A 99 13.48 11.42 -8.00
N VAL A 100 14.19 10.36 -8.37
CA VAL A 100 13.91 9.57 -9.58
C VAL A 100 12.66 8.73 -9.31
N ASP A 101 11.50 9.36 -9.48
CA ASP A 101 10.21 8.70 -9.33
C ASP A 101 10.03 7.61 -10.40
N SER A 102 9.19 6.62 -10.10
CA SER A 102 8.82 5.56 -11.02
C SER A 102 8.18 6.11 -12.30
N SER A 103 7.52 7.28 -12.25
CA SER A 103 7.05 7.96 -13.45
C SER A 103 8.21 8.44 -14.35
N VAL A 104 9.22 9.10 -13.78
CA VAL A 104 10.41 9.59 -14.48
C VAL A 104 11.17 8.43 -15.14
N LYS A 105 11.39 7.32 -14.42
CA LYS A 105 12.04 6.12 -14.97
C LYS A 105 11.28 5.54 -16.17
N ARG A 106 9.94 5.44 -16.05
CA ARG A 106 9.10 4.93 -17.14
C ARG A 106 9.14 5.86 -18.34
N ASN A 107 9.07 7.16 -18.14
CA ASN A 107 9.13 8.14 -19.22
C ASN A 107 10.49 8.10 -19.95
N ALA A 108 11.60 7.91 -19.24
CA ALA A 108 12.91 7.75 -19.85
C ALA A 108 12.98 6.50 -20.76
N VAL A 109 12.36 5.39 -20.33
CA VAL A 109 12.28 4.15 -21.13
C VAL A 109 11.32 4.29 -22.32
N LEU A 110 10.23 5.03 -22.16
CA LEU A 110 9.27 5.25 -23.25
C LEU A 110 9.76 6.30 -24.27
N GLY A 111 10.60 7.23 -23.83
CA GLY A 111 11.16 8.30 -24.66
C GLY A 111 12.41 7.90 -25.44
N MET A 112 13.02 6.75 -25.16
CA MET A 112 14.20 6.30 -25.91
C MET A 112 13.81 5.65 -27.25
N SER A 113 14.71 5.77 -28.24
CA SER A 113 14.54 5.06 -29.50
C SER A 113 14.74 3.55 -29.31
N VAL A 114 14.15 2.78 -30.22
CA VAL A 114 14.27 1.30 -30.24
C VAL A 114 15.73 0.85 -30.23
N GLN A 115 16.60 1.52 -30.99
CA GLN A 115 18.02 1.18 -31.04
C GLN A 115 18.73 1.43 -29.70
N VAL A 116 18.47 2.56 -29.05
CA VAL A 116 19.05 2.90 -27.75
C VAL A 116 18.58 1.90 -26.69
N PHE A 117 17.30 1.51 -26.73
CA PHE A 117 16.75 0.48 -25.84
C PHE A 117 17.46 -0.86 -26.00
N PHE A 118 17.65 -1.34 -27.23
CA PHE A 118 18.35 -2.60 -27.47
C PHE A 118 19.82 -2.55 -27.03
N ASN A 119 20.51 -1.43 -27.23
CA ASN A 119 21.89 -1.25 -26.76
C ASN A 119 21.96 -1.29 -25.22
N LEU A 120 21.01 -0.64 -24.53
CA LEU A 120 20.90 -0.71 -23.07
C LEU A 120 20.65 -2.14 -22.59
N LEU A 121 19.72 -2.86 -23.24
CA LEU A 121 19.42 -4.24 -22.89
C LEU A 121 20.62 -5.16 -23.09
N ALA A 122 21.38 -4.98 -24.18
CA ALA A 122 22.61 -5.72 -24.44
C ALA A 122 23.65 -5.48 -23.34
N LYS A 123 23.82 -4.22 -22.91
CA LYS A 123 24.71 -3.86 -21.80
C LYS A 123 24.30 -4.52 -20.48
N ILE A 124 23.01 -4.47 -20.14
CA ILE A 124 22.48 -5.11 -18.93
C ILE A 124 22.73 -6.62 -18.96
N LYS A 125 22.44 -7.29 -20.09
CA LYS A 125 22.67 -8.73 -20.24
C LYS A 125 24.14 -9.11 -20.14
N SER A 126 25.03 -8.32 -20.77
CA SER A 126 26.47 -8.53 -20.71
C SER A 126 26.99 -8.42 -19.27
N MET A 127 26.61 -7.38 -18.54
CA MET A 127 26.96 -7.22 -17.13
C MET A 127 26.38 -8.33 -16.25
N HIS A 128 25.10 -8.68 -16.44
CA HIS A 128 24.47 -9.76 -15.70
C HIS A 128 25.23 -11.07 -15.89
N SER A 129 25.58 -11.42 -17.14
CA SER A 129 26.36 -12.62 -17.45
C SER A 129 27.73 -12.64 -16.75
N ALA A 130 28.37 -11.47 -16.60
CA ALA A 130 29.65 -11.37 -15.90
C ALA A 130 29.49 -11.51 -14.37
N ILE A 131 28.42 -10.94 -13.80
CA ILE A 131 28.17 -10.93 -12.35
C ILE A 131 27.57 -12.25 -11.85
N SER A 132 26.72 -12.90 -12.64
CA SER A 132 26.00 -14.12 -12.24
C SER A 132 26.93 -15.29 -11.93
N VAL A 133 28.16 -15.27 -12.46
CA VAL A 133 29.18 -16.27 -12.13
C VAL A 133 29.74 -16.05 -10.71
N LEU A 134 29.83 -14.80 -10.27
CA LEU A 134 30.31 -14.44 -8.93
C LEU A 134 29.23 -14.64 -7.86
N PHE A 135 27.98 -14.38 -8.21
CA PHE A 135 26.82 -14.53 -7.33
C PHE A 135 25.84 -15.52 -7.95
N PRO A 136 26.11 -16.84 -7.85
CA PRO A 136 25.18 -17.83 -8.36
C PRO A 136 23.85 -17.72 -7.64
N ASP A 137 22.77 -17.85 -8.41
CA ASP A 137 21.43 -17.95 -7.84
C ASP A 137 21.37 -19.16 -6.90
N SER A 138 20.93 -18.92 -5.67
CA SER A 138 20.77 -19.97 -4.68
C SER A 138 19.30 -20.09 -4.27
N TYR A 139 18.78 -21.30 -4.44
CA TYR A 139 17.42 -21.66 -4.05
C TYR A 139 17.45 -22.89 -3.16
N ILE A 140 17.34 -22.68 -1.85
CA ILE A 140 17.47 -23.74 -0.83
C ILE A 140 16.23 -23.72 0.05
N ILE A 141 15.40 -24.75 -0.03
CA ILE A 141 14.20 -24.88 0.81
C ILE A 141 14.48 -25.93 1.89
N PRO A 142 14.56 -25.55 3.18
CA PRO A 142 14.70 -26.51 4.27
C PRO A 142 13.55 -27.52 4.29
N ASP A 143 13.82 -28.75 4.73
CA ASP A 143 12.81 -29.81 4.79
C ASP A 143 11.58 -29.41 5.60
N ALA A 144 11.77 -28.68 6.71
CA ALA A 144 10.69 -28.16 7.53
C ALA A 144 9.80 -27.18 6.75
N CYS A 145 10.42 -26.25 6.02
CA CYS A 145 9.71 -25.30 5.16
C CYS A 145 8.98 -26.01 4.01
N ASN A 146 9.61 -27.00 3.37
CA ASN A 146 9.00 -27.78 2.30
C ASN A 146 7.75 -28.54 2.79
N LYS A 147 7.81 -29.13 3.98
CA LYS A 147 6.66 -29.79 4.62
C LYS A 147 5.54 -28.79 4.90
N TRP A 148 5.87 -27.61 5.44
CA TRP A 148 4.90 -26.57 5.73
C TRP A 148 4.24 -26.00 4.46
N LEU A 149 5.03 -25.74 3.42
CA LEU A 149 4.53 -25.24 2.11
C LEU A 149 3.58 -26.23 1.44
N LYS A 150 3.79 -27.53 1.62
CA LYS A 150 2.96 -28.61 1.07
C LYS A 150 1.72 -28.92 1.90
N GLN A 151 1.67 -28.49 3.16
CA GLN A 151 0.42 -28.52 3.92
C GLN A 151 -0.55 -27.53 3.27
N GLN A 152 -1.84 -27.84 3.27
CA GLN A 152 -2.89 -26.96 2.71
C GLN A 152 -2.88 -25.62 3.46
N LEU A 153 -2.04 -24.69 3.01
CA LEU A 153 -2.02 -23.32 3.49
C LEU A 153 -3.38 -22.72 3.16
N ASP A 154 -4.08 -22.21 4.17
CA ASP A 154 -5.37 -21.57 3.98
C ASP A 154 -5.21 -20.47 2.92
N ARG A 155 -5.78 -20.69 1.73
CA ARG A 155 -5.71 -19.78 0.58
C ARG A 155 -6.35 -18.42 0.87
N LYS A 156 -7.03 -18.28 2.02
CA LYS A 156 -7.55 -17.02 2.54
C LYS A 156 -6.48 -16.14 3.21
N LEU A 157 -5.29 -16.67 3.49
CA LEU A 157 -4.19 -15.85 3.96
C LEU A 157 -3.71 -14.94 2.81
N PRO A 158 -3.52 -13.63 3.03
CA PRO A 158 -3.07 -12.68 2.01
C PRO A 158 -1.62 -12.92 1.54
N TYR A 159 -1.03 -14.05 1.92
CA TYR A 159 0.33 -14.45 1.64
C TYR A 159 0.42 -14.98 0.21
N GLN A 160 1.09 -14.25 -0.66
CA GLN A 160 1.38 -14.74 -2.00
C GLN A 160 2.39 -15.88 -1.86
N GLU A 161 2.09 -17.03 -2.44
CA GLU A 161 2.95 -18.23 -2.44
C GLU A 161 4.42 -17.91 -2.77
N LYS A 162 4.64 -16.98 -3.71
CA LYS A 162 5.97 -16.47 -4.07
C LYS A 162 6.74 -15.87 -2.89
N HIS A 163 6.07 -15.13 -2.01
CA HIS A 163 6.71 -14.57 -0.81
C HIS A 163 7.07 -15.67 0.20
N ALA A 164 6.22 -16.69 0.36
CA ALA A 164 6.53 -17.82 1.23
C ALA A 164 7.74 -18.62 0.71
N LEU A 165 7.80 -18.89 -0.60
CA LEU A 165 8.93 -19.54 -1.24
C LEU A 165 10.22 -18.72 -1.10
N GLN A 166 10.12 -17.39 -1.29
CA GLN A 166 11.27 -16.50 -1.12
C GLN A 166 11.79 -16.54 0.33
N GLN A 167 10.91 -16.46 1.31
CA GLN A 167 11.29 -16.53 2.73
C GLN A 167 11.90 -17.88 3.09
N ALA A 168 11.32 -18.97 2.61
CA ALA A 168 11.88 -20.31 2.80
C ALA A 168 13.28 -20.43 2.17
N SER A 169 13.49 -19.86 0.98
CA SER A 169 14.80 -19.83 0.31
C SER A 169 15.84 -19.03 1.12
N ILE A 170 15.44 -17.89 1.66
CA ILE A 170 16.30 -17.07 2.52
C ILE A 170 16.73 -17.87 3.76
N ILE A 171 15.79 -18.55 4.44
CA ILE A 171 16.11 -19.37 5.61
C ILE A 171 17.09 -20.48 5.25
N GLY A 172 16.86 -21.23 4.17
CA GLY A 172 17.75 -22.31 3.77
C GLY A 172 19.16 -21.84 3.41
N ASN A 173 19.29 -20.67 2.80
CA ASN A 173 20.60 -20.05 2.59
C ASN A 173 21.28 -19.68 3.91
N ILE A 174 20.57 -19.04 4.84
CA ILE A 174 21.12 -18.66 6.14
C ILE A 174 21.56 -19.91 6.94
N GLU A 175 20.82 -21.02 6.84
CA GLU A 175 21.23 -22.33 7.39
C GLU A 175 22.49 -22.88 6.71
N ALA A 176 22.56 -22.83 5.37
CA ALA A 176 23.73 -23.29 4.60
C ALA A 176 24.99 -22.48 4.92
N PHE A 177 24.84 -21.17 5.16
CA PHE A 177 25.91 -20.28 5.64
C PHE A 177 26.28 -20.52 7.11
N GLY A 178 25.53 -21.34 7.86
CA GLY A 178 25.82 -21.65 9.26
C GLY A 178 25.46 -20.55 10.26
N ILE A 179 24.70 -19.53 9.83
CA ILE A 179 24.24 -18.44 10.69
C ILE A 179 23.13 -18.95 11.63
N LEU A 180 22.26 -19.83 11.12
CA LEU A 180 21.23 -20.48 11.92
C LEU A 180 21.75 -21.79 12.51
N ARG A 181 21.63 -21.92 13.84
CA ARG A 181 21.92 -23.18 14.53
C ARG A 181 20.83 -24.18 14.22
N LYS A 182 21.21 -25.37 13.78
CA LYS A 182 20.25 -26.48 13.63
C LYS A 182 19.69 -26.83 15.02
N PRO A 183 18.36 -27.01 15.15
CA PRO A 183 17.79 -27.47 16.40
C PRO A 183 18.43 -28.79 16.78
N LYS A 184 18.79 -28.95 18.07
CA LYS A 184 19.27 -30.23 18.60
C LYS A 184 18.12 -31.23 18.44
N LYS A 185 18.41 -32.37 17.80
CA LYS A 185 17.47 -33.49 17.67
C LYS A 185 17.10 -34.04 19.03
#